data_AF-A0AB36Z0S3-F1
#
_entry.id   AF-A0AB36Z0S3-F1
#
_cell.length_a   1.000
_cell.length_b   1.000
_cell.length_c   1.000
_cell.angle_alpha   90.00
_cell.angle_beta   90.00
_cell.angle_gamma   90.00
#
_symmetry.space_group_name_H-M   'P 1'
#
loop_
_entity.id
_entity.type
_entity.pdbx_description
1 polymer ?
#
loop_
_entity_poly.entity_id
_entity_poly.type
_entity_poly.pdbx_seq_one_letter_code
_entity_poly.pdbx_strand_id
1 'polypeptide(L)'
;MKFIKTILAMTLSSLLVACGGGGSDGYYNDQSNNNGNTPPPATPSTDLNEVQLTLNALKQEGQFLFGNYDATNAATAKGYIDHALDTFAQGPLQLAIDTKKAFDQNPNNFFYREKCMDSGTYANTGCYILFGDSEIKRVLNLVNPNKYADWDFDVNDNEIDGMKLSEEQIDHFTGKTMIIIFDNRNADKKYNDIWVTGVFGYPYKQSWGIIQEDQLRIVSMNETDGNYQVTLTYQDQTTETKGALSIYKDPTSTDGELYVLQNNSGFDVLINDNPKTPDAEPVNFTINSVPGDATALATYRIGTTGMQTLNLPNVSSISGTRIENESPSNNTQSFTGSIFLEGTNIFTFKQALNGTKLKFTHIFNGITYKGESINNNGTISTTLTQPSGLKF
;
A
#
# COMPACT_ATOMS: atom_id res chain seq x y z
N MET A 1 -37.02 1.12 -29.14
CA MET A 1 -37.97 1.65 -28.13
C MET A 1 -38.71 0.48 -27.49
N LYS A 2 -38.94 0.59 -26.16
CA LYS A 2 -39.77 -0.27 -25.27
C LYS A 2 -39.10 -1.57 -24.81
N PHE A 3 -39.03 -1.93 -23.52
CA PHE A 3 -39.56 -1.33 -22.28
C PHE A 3 -38.74 -1.83 -21.07
N ILE A 4 -38.62 -0.96 -20.08
CA ILE A 4 -38.02 -1.17 -18.75
C ILE A 4 -38.81 -2.20 -17.93
N LYS A 5 -38.13 -3.03 -17.15
CA LYS A 5 -38.67 -3.62 -15.91
C LYS A 5 -37.65 -3.51 -14.77
N THR A 6 -37.92 -2.54 -13.92
CA THR A 6 -37.44 -2.37 -12.56
C THR A 6 -37.79 -3.58 -11.70
N ILE A 7 -36.83 -4.14 -10.95
CA ILE A 7 -37.10 -4.74 -9.65
C ILE A 7 -35.98 -4.31 -8.70
N LEU A 8 -36.42 -3.58 -7.68
CA LEU A 8 -35.73 -3.19 -6.46
C LEU A 8 -35.63 -4.43 -5.54
N ALA A 9 -34.45 -4.75 -5.03
CA ALA A 9 -34.29 -5.64 -3.89
C ALA A 9 -33.11 -5.16 -3.02
N MET A 10 -33.44 -4.46 -1.93
CA MET A 10 -32.56 -4.32 -0.78
C MET A 10 -32.43 -5.68 -0.09
N THR A 11 -31.21 -6.12 0.19
CA THR A 11 -30.89 -6.90 1.40
C THR A 11 -29.43 -6.72 1.78
N LEU A 12 -29.25 -6.33 3.03
CA LEU A 12 -28.02 -6.13 3.79
C LEU A 12 -27.53 -7.47 4.36
N SER A 13 -26.23 -7.53 4.69
CA SER A 13 -25.53 -8.45 5.61
C SER A 13 -25.16 -9.87 5.12
N SER A 14 -23.87 -10.17 5.02
CA SER A 14 -23.06 -10.75 6.13
C SER A 14 -21.74 -11.31 5.61
N LEU A 15 -20.63 -10.93 6.26
CA LEU A 15 -19.34 -11.60 6.17
C LEU A 15 -19.49 -13.07 6.59
N LEU A 16 -19.01 -14.00 5.75
CA LEU A 16 -18.68 -15.35 6.17
C LEU A 16 -17.27 -15.70 5.70
N VAL A 17 -16.40 -15.77 6.70
CA VAL A 17 -15.06 -16.34 6.69
C VAL A 17 -15.14 -17.80 6.22
N ALA A 18 -14.50 -18.11 5.10
CA ALA A 18 -14.23 -19.49 4.71
C ALA A 18 -13.01 -19.99 5.49
N CYS A 19 -13.27 -20.65 6.64
CA CYS A 19 -12.31 -21.58 7.21
C CYS A 19 -12.19 -22.79 6.28
N GLY A 20 -10.98 -23.00 5.76
CA GLY A 20 -10.60 -24.23 5.08
C GLY A 20 -10.66 -25.44 6.02
N GLY A 21 -11.08 -26.57 5.48
CA GLY A 21 -11.09 -27.83 6.20
C GLY A 21 -11.38 -29.02 5.29
N GLY A 22 -10.32 -29.76 4.95
CA GLY A 22 -10.40 -31.21 4.81
C GLY A 22 -10.72 -31.79 3.44
N GLY A 23 -9.71 -31.91 2.58
CA GLY A 23 -9.69 -32.85 1.46
C GLY A 23 -8.45 -33.74 1.57
N SER A 24 -8.45 -34.68 2.51
CA SER A 24 -7.47 -35.76 2.59
C SER A 24 -7.96 -36.91 1.70
N ASP A 25 -7.30 -37.13 0.56
CA ASP A 25 -7.26 -38.44 -0.07
C ASP A 25 -5.84 -38.66 -0.59
N GLY A 26 -5.10 -39.45 0.17
CA GLY A 26 -4.00 -40.23 -0.38
C GLY A 26 -4.31 -41.69 -0.09
N TYR A 27 -4.15 -42.58 -1.07
CA TYR A 27 -3.68 -43.94 -0.86
C TYR A 27 -3.26 -44.57 -2.19
N TYR A 28 -2.12 -45.26 -2.16
CA TYR A 28 -1.52 -46.03 -3.25
C TYR A 28 -2.43 -47.17 -3.77
N ASN A 29 -2.15 -47.57 -5.03
CA ASN A 29 -2.56 -48.77 -5.79
C ASN A 29 -4.03 -48.81 -6.31
N ASP A 30 -4.33 -49.20 -7.55
CA ASP A 30 -3.71 -50.24 -8.39
C ASP A 30 -3.74 -49.94 -9.90
N GLN A 31 -2.85 -50.65 -10.59
CA GLN A 31 -2.68 -50.77 -12.04
C GLN A 31 -3.99 -51.01 -12.81
N SER A 32 -4.17 -50.32 -13.95
CA SER A 32 -4.68 -50.98 -15.15
C SER A 32 -4.16 -50.30 -16.42
N ASN A 33 -3.56 -51.12 -17.29
CA ASN A 33 -3.17 -50.78 -18.66
C ASN A 33 -4.39 -50.29 -19.44
N ASN A 34 -4.30 -49.10 -20.04
CA ASN A 34 -4.96 -48.86 -21.31
C ASN A 34 -4.22 -47.82 -22.14
N ASN A 35 -3.80 -48.25 -23.33
CA ASN A 35 -3.30 -47.41 -24.41
C ASN A 35 -4.36 -46.36 -24.77
N GLY A 36 -4.09 -45.10 -24.47
CA GLY A 36 -4.84 -43.96 -24.97
C GLY A 36 -3.89 -42.77 -25.08
N ASN A 37 -3.72 -42.24 -26.29
CA ASN A 37 -2.97 -41.02 -26.55
C ASN A 37 -3.43 -39.91 -25.60
N THR A 38 -2.63 -39.63 -24.57
CA THR A 38 -2.76 -38.38 -23.80
C THR A 38 -2.39 -37.23 -24.74
N PRO A 39 -3.26 -36.22 -24.90
CA PRO A 39 -2.83 -34.96 -25.51
C PRO A 39 -1.62 -34.45 -24.73
N PRO A 40 -0.67 -33.75 -25.36
CA PRO A 40 0.36 -33.05 -24.60
C PRO A 40 -0.31 -32.16 -23.54
N PRO A 41 0.31 -31.91 -22.38
CA PRO A 41 -0.24 -31.01 -21.38
C PRO A 41 -0.62 -29.73 -22.09
N ALA A 42 -1.90 -29.36 -22.05
CA ALA A 42 -2.31 -28.05 -22.54
C ALA A 42 -1.58 -27.04 -21.67
N THR A 43 -0.53 -26.41 -22.21
CA THR A 43 -0.06 -25.12 -21.70
C THR A 43 -1.33 -24.29 -21.53
N PRO A 44 -1.65 -23.75 -20.34
CA PRO A 44 -2.84 -22.93 -20.19
C PRO A 44 -2.73 -21.83 -21.25
N SER A 45 -3.59 -21.85 -22.27
CA SER A 45 -3.65 -20.73 -23.20
C SER A 45 -4.22 -19.60 -22.37
N THR A 46 -3.36 -18.71 -21.88
CA THR A 46 -3.83 -17.43 -21.33
C THR A 46 -4.63 -16.79 -22.45
N ASP A 47 -5.93 -16.57 -22.24
CA ASP A 47 -6.74 -15.85 -23.23
C ASP A 47 -6.12 -14.46 -23.38
N LEU A 48 -5.43 -14.23 -24.51
CA LEU A 48 -4.75 -12.96 -24.76
C LEU A 48 -5.72 -11.77 -24.66
N ASN A 49 -7.03 -11.98 -24.85
CA ASN A 49 -8.04 -10.94 -24.62
C ASN A 49 -8.19 -10.62 -23.13
N GLU A 50 -8.29 -11.63 -22.26
CA GLU A 50 -8.38 -11.44 -20.81
C GLU A 50 -7.12 -10.77 -20.25
N VAL A 51 -5.96 -11.18 -20.75
CA VAL A 51 -4.66 -10.56 -20.44
C VAL A 51 -4.63 -9.10 -20.90
N GLN A 52 -5.10 -8.81 -22.11
CA GLN A 52 -5.15 -7.44 -22.62
C GLN A 52 -6.15 -6.56 -21.84
N LEU A 53 -7.30 -7.12 -21.42
CA LEU A 53 -8.28 -6.42 -20.59
C LEU A 53 -7.69 -6.06 -19.23
N THR A 54 -7.03 -7.02 -18.57
CA THR A 54 -6.34 -6.78 -17.30
C THR A 54 -5.22 -5.75 -17.47
N LEU A 55 -4.43 -5.84 -18.55
CA LEU A 55 -3.40 -4.84 -18.85
C LEU A 55 -3.99 -3.43 -19.05
N ASN A 56 -5.14 -3.32 -19.72
CA ASN A 56 -5.81 -2.03 -19.91
C ASN A 56 -6.30 -1.45 -18.57
N ALA A 57 -6.83 -2.30 -17.68
CA ALA A 57 -7.18 -1.89 -16.33
C ALA A 57 -5.94 -1.42 -15.54
N LEU A 58 -4.83 -2.15 -15.61
CA LEU A 58 -3.57 -1.74 -14.96
C LEU A 58 -3.00 -0.43 -15.53
N LYS A 59 -3.14 -0.19 -16.84
CA LYS A 59 -2.79 1.10 -17.44
C LYS A 59 -3.70 2.20 -16.90
N GLN A 60 -4.99 1.97 -16.77
CA GLN A 60 -5.87 3.00 -16.26
C GLN A 60 -5.63 3.28 -14.77
N GLU A 61 -5.44 2.23 -13.98
CA GLU A 61 -5.49 2.32 -12.52
C GLU A 61 -4.12 2.43 -11.84
N GLY A 62 -3.05 2.02 -12.52
CA GLY A 62 -1.73 1.77 -11.92
C GLY A 62 -0.56 2.20 -12.80
N GLN A 63 -0.58 3.41 -13.36
CA GLN A 63 0.57 3.97 -14.10
C GLN A 63 1.87 3.99 -13.26
N PHE A 64 1.75 4.02 -11.93
CA PHE A 64 2.85 3.91 -10.96
C PHE A 64 3.67 2.63 -11.17
N LEU A 65 3.00 1.50 -11.42
CA LEU A 65 3.64 0.20 -11.67
C LEU A 65 4.64 0.26 -12.84
N PHE A 66 4.38 1.13 -13.81
CA PHE A 66 5.17 1.26 -15.03
C PHE A 66 6.04 2.52 -15.03
N GLY A 67 6.09 3.25 -13.90
CA GLY A 67 6.89 4.46 -13.73
C GLY A 67 6.33 5.70 -14.43
N ASN A 68 5.14 5.64 -15.02
CA ASN A 68 4.51 6.77 -15.73
C ASN A 68 3.62 7.63 -14.82
N TYR A 69 3.96 7.67 -13.53
CA TYR A 69 3.25 8.38 -12.49
C TYR A 69 4.05 9.60 -12.01
N ASP A 70 3.35 10.70 -11.71
CA ASP A 70 3.93 11.89 -11.08
C ASP A 70 2.98 12.43 -10.00
N ALA A 71 3.43 12.34 -8.75
CA ALA A 71 2.67 12.80 -7.60
C ALA A 71 2.42 14.31 -7.59
N THR A 72 3.34 15.06 -8.19
CA THR A 72 3.38 16.53 -8.12
C THR A 72 2.69 17.20 -9.30
N ASN A 73 2.44 16.44 -10.37
CA ASN A 73 1.82 16.96 -11.57
C ASN A 73 0.29 16.86 -11.46
N ALA A 74 -0.35 18.02 -11.35
CA ALA A 74 -1.80 18.15 -11.35
C ALA A 74 -2.44 17.59 -12.62
N ALA A 75 -1.78 17.50 -13.78
CA ALA A 75 -2.41 16.91 -14.98
C ALA A 75 -2.49 15.37 -14.96
N THR A 76 -1.91 14.71 -13.95
CA THR A 76 -1.90 13.24 -13.85
C THR A 76 -3.22 12.78 -13.23
N ALA A 77 -4.07 12.12 -14.03
CA ALA A 77 -5.20 11.35 -13.51
C ALA A 77 -4.68 10.09 -12.83
N LYS A 78 -5.22 9.75 -11.65
CA LYS A 78 -4.70 8.68 -10.81
C LYS A 78 -5.83 7.70 -10.49
N GLY A 79 -5.51 6.42 -10.60
CA GLY A 79 -6.45 5.35 -10.27
C GLY A 79 -6.11 4.68 -8.94
N TYR A 80 -6.82 3.62 -8.58
CA TYR A 80 -6.70 3.06 -7.23
C TYR A 80 -5.32 2.50 -6.91
N ILE A 81 -4.69 1.83 -7.88
CA ILE A 81 -3.36 1.27 -7.68
C ILE A 81 -2.36 2.42 -7.52
N ASP A 82 -2.51 3.50 -8.28
CA ASP A 82 -1.71 4.71 -8.13
C ASP A 82 -1.89 5.34 -6.74
N HIS A 83 -3.12 5.52 -6.26
CA HIS A 83 -3.38 6.03 -4.91
C HIS A 83 -2.78 5.13 -3.83
N ALA A 84 -2.95 3.81 -3.93
CA ALA A 84 -2.40 2.86 -2.98
C ALA A 84 -0.87 2.89 -2.95
N LEU A 85 -0.20 2.79 -4.10
CA LEU A 85 1.26 2.71 -4.16
C LEU A 85 1.94 4.04 -3.86
N ASP A 86 1.36 5.15 -4.31
CA ASP A 86 1.83 6.49 -3.96
C ASP A 86 1.72 6.73 -2.46
N THR A 87 0.57 6.39 -1.86
CA THR A 87 0.40 6.49 -0.40
C THR A 87 1.38 5.61 0.30
N PHE A 88 1.52 4.34 -0.07
CA PHE A 88 2.47 3.44 0.55
C PHE A 88 3.89 4.03 0.53
N ALA A 89 4.35 4.47 -0.65
CA ALA A 89 5.69 4.94 -0.88
C ALA A 89 5.99 6.27 -0.19
N GLN A 90 5.09 7.26 -0.32
CA GLN A 90 5.31 8.61 0.19
C GLN A 90 4.82 8.81 1.62
N GLY A 91 3.85 8.01 2.05
CA GLY A 91 3.23 7.97 3.37
C GLY A 91 3.97 7.08 4.36
N PRO A 92 3.41 5.92 4.74
CA PRO A 92 3.88 5.17 5.90
C PRO A 92 5.28 4.58 5.72
N LEU A 93 5.70 4.16 4.51
CA LEU A 93 7.07 3.70 4.27
C LEU A 93 8.07 4.82 4.53
N GLN A 94 7.84 5.99 3.94
CA GLN A 94 8.74 7.12 4.06
C GLN A 94 8.76 7.70 5.48
N LEU A 95 7.60 7.78 6.15
CA LEU A 95 7.50 8.14 7.56
C LEU A 95 8.37 7.23 8.43
N ALA A 96 8.28 5.91 8.23
CA ALA A 96 9.08 4.98 9.00
C ALA A 96 10.59 5.13 8.73
N ILE A 97 10.99 5.29 7.47
CA ILE A 97 12.40 5.50 7.08
C ILE A 97 12.97 6.78 7.71
N ASP A 98 12.28 7.92 7.58
CA ASP A 98 12.79 9.20 8.08
C ASP A 98 12.72 9.26 9.61
N THR A 99 11.73 8.61 10.24
CA THR A 99 11.69 8.40 11.70
C THR A 99 12.90 7.60 12.17
N LYS A 100 13.28 6.51 11.47
CA LYS A 100 14.47 5.73 11.81
C LYS A 100 15.74 6.57 11.78
N LYS A 101 15.90 7.39 10.74
CA LYS A 101 17.05 8.29 10.61
C LYS A 101 17.08 9.30 11.76
N ALA A 102 15.94 9.88 12.12
CA ALA A 102 15.85 10.83 13.23
C ALA A 102 16.22 10.17 14.57
N PHE A 103 15.75 8.93 14.78
CA PHE A 103 16.07 8.12 15.93
C PHE A 103 17.56 7.79 16.02
N ASP A 104 18.17 7.37 14.91
CA ASP A 104 19.60 7.06 14.84
C ASP A 104 20.49 8.29 15.07
N GLN A 105 20.01 9.49 14.73
CA GLN A 105 20.69 10.74 15.06
C GLN A 105 20.61 11.09 16.54
N ASN A 106 19.41 11.03 17.13
CA ASN A 106 19.23 11.33 18.55
C ASN A 106 17.93 10.73 19.12
N PRO A 107 18.00 9.59 19.84
CA PRO A 107 16.85 8.97 20.49
C PRO A 107 16.16 9.86 21.54
N ASN A 108 16.87 10.85 22.12
CA ASN A 108 16.31 11.74 23.14
C ASN A 108 15.26 12.72 22.58
N ASN A 109 15.11 12.79 21.27
CA ASN A 109 14.03 13.55 20.63
C ASN A 109 12.66 12.86 20.75
N PHE A 110 12.63 11.61 21.23
CA PHE A 110 11.45 10.76 21.33
C PHE A 110 11.05 10.58 22.79
N PHE A 111 9.75 10.39 23.03
CA PHE A 111 9.27 10.04 24.36
C PHE A 111 9.48 8.55 24.62
N TYR A 112 10.26 8.20 25.65
CA TYR A 112 10.51 6.81 26.02
C TYR A 112 9.47 6.29 27.02
N ARG A 113 8.99 5.06 26.78
CA ARG A 113 8.18 4.27 27.72
C ARG A 113 8.87 2.94 27.98
N GLU A 114 9.01 2.56 29.25
CA GLU A 114 9.56 1.26 29.64
C GLU A 114 8.66 0.08 29.24
N LYS A 115 7.34 0.32 29.19
CA LYS A 115 6.33 -0.62 28.72
C LYS A 115 5.50 0.06 27.64
N CYS A 116 5.66 -0.37 26.40
CA CYS A 116 5.06 0.32 25.26
C CYS A 116 3.55 0.13 25.18
N MET A 117 3.10 -1.11 25.39
CA MET A 117 1.72 -1.55 25.18
C MET A 117 1.25 -2.40 26.36
N ASP A 118 -0.06 -2.43 26.59
CA ASP A 118 -0.63 -3.25 27.65
C ASP A 118 -0.93 -4.69 27.25
N SER A 119 -0.98 -4.98 25.94
CA SER A 119 -1.24 -6.28 25.34
C SER A 119 -0.51 -6.43 23.98
N GLY A 120 -0.57 -7.61 23.36
CA GLY A 120 0.03 -7.88 22.04
C GLY A 120 1.51 -8.29 22.07
N THR A 121 2.11 -8.42 20.87
CA THR A 121 3.48 -8.95 20.64
C THR A 121 4.58 -8.13 21.35
N TYR A 122 4.34 -6.84 21.59
CA TYR A 122 5.28 -5.91 22.22
C TYR A 122 4.89 -5.46 23.64
N ALA A 123 3.95 -6.15 24.30
CA ALA A 123 3.44 -5.76 25.63
C ALA A 123 4.49 -5.64 26.75
N ASN A 124 5.65 -6.28 26.59
CA ASN A 124 6.75 -6.25 27.57
C ASN A 124 8.04 -5.63 27.01
N THR A 125 7.91 -4.77 25.99
CA THR A 125 9.03 -4.11 25.31
C THR A 125 8.95 -2.61 25.56
N GLY A 126 10.10 -1.99 25.86
CA GLY A 126 10.19 -0.53 25.92
C GLY A 126 10.08 0.07 24.51
N CYS A 127 9.74 1.35 24.40
CA CYS A 127 9.67 2.00 23.10
C CYS A 127 9.87 3.50 23.16
N TYR A 128 10.22 4.05 22.01
CA TYR A 128 10.36 5.47 21.75
C TYR A 128 9.21 5.92 20.86
N ILE A 129 8.54 7.00 21.24
CA ILE A 129 7.27 7.41 20.64
C ILE A 129 7.37 8.86 20.14
N LEU A 130 6.85 9.09 18.93
CA LEU A 130 6.38 10.38 18.46
C LEU A 130 4.86 10.34 18.38
N PHE A 131 4.19 11.37 18.88
CA PHE A 131 2.74 11.41 18.94
C PHE A 131 2.22 12.82 18.70
N GLY A 132 1.27 12.95 17.78
CA GLY A 132 0.65 14.20 17.41
C GLY A 132 1.49 15.11 16.51
N ASP A 133 0.81 16.08 15.91
CA ASP A 133 1.29 16.91 14.81
C ASP A 133 2.60 17.65 15.09
N SER A 134 2.64 18.44 16.16
CA SER A 134 3.79 19.29 16.46
C SER A 134 5.07 18.49 16.72
N GLU A 135 4.99 17.38 17.47
CA GLU A 135 6.17 16.58 17.80
C GLU A 135 6.69 15.78 16.62
N ILE A 136 5.78 15.17 15.83
CA ILE A 136 6.15 14.44 14.62
C ILE A 136 6.84 15.39 13.63
N LYS A 137 6.22 16.55 13.33
CA LYS A 137 6.80 17.54 12.42
C LYS A 137 8.15 18.06 12.91
N ARG A 138 8.25 18.42 14.21
CA ARG A 138 9.49 18.94 14.82
C ARG A 138 10.65 17.97 14.64
N VAL A 139 10.43 16.67 14.92
CA VAL A 139 11.49 15.66 14.84
C VAL A 139 11.83 15.32 13.39
N LEU A 140 10.84 15.12 12.52
CA LEU A 140 11.09 14.79 11.11
C LEU A 140 11.76 15.93 10.33
N ASN A 141 11.51 17.19 10.72
CA ASN A 141 12.18 18.35 10.13
C ASN A 141 13.70 18.36 10.33
N LEU A 142 14.23 17.62 11.32
CA LEU A 142 15.68 17.47 11.53
C LEU A 142 16.35 16.62 10.44
N VAL A 143 15.60 15.71 9.83
CA VAL A 143 16.10 14.80 8.78
C VAL A 143 15.73 15.31 7.39
N ASN A 144 14.51 15.83 7.25
CA ASN A 144 13.97 16.28 5.97
C ASN A 144 13.30 17.65 6.12
N PRO A 145 14.08 18.74 6.03
CA PRO A 145 13.57 20.08 6.27
C PRO A 145 12.36 20.41 5.38
N ASN A 146 11.29 20.90 5.99
CA ASN A 146 10.03 21.34 5.37
C ASN A 146 9.20 20.28 4.64
N LYS A 147 9.65 19.03 4.49
CA LYS A 147 8.88 17.99 3.77
C LYS A 147 7.50 17.72 4.39
N TYR A 148 7.44 17.75 5.72
CA TYR A 148 6.25 17.41 6.50
C TYR A 148 5.49 18.63 7.00
N ALA A 149 5.83 19.85 6.54
CA ALA A 149 5.23 21.08 7.05
C ALA A 149 3.71 21.14 6.81
N ASP A 150 3.30 20.74 5.60
CA ASP A 150 1.90 20.76 5.15
C ASP A 150 1.17 19.42 5.34
N TRP A 151 1.78 18.49 6.09
CA TRP A 151 1.11 17.26 6.50
C TRP A 151 0.22 17.54 7.70
N ASP A 152 -0.71 16.64 7.97
CA ASP A 152 -1.54 16.70 9.17
C ASP A 152 -1.46 15.35 9.88
N PHE A 153 -1.03 15.35 11.15
CA PHE A 153 -0.98 14.14 11.96
C PHE A 153 -2.04 14.14 13.08
N ASP A 154 -3.03 15.03 12.98
CA ASP A 154 -4.15 15.22 13.91
C ASP A 154 -5.45 15.49 13.14
N VAL A 155 -5.77 14.58 12.22
CA VAL A 155 -6.94 14.68 11.33
C VAL A 155 -8.22 14.64 12.15
N ASN A 156 -9.04 15.66 12.00
CA ASN A 156 -10.28 15.85 12.75
C ASN A 156 -11.41 16.29 11.80
N ASP A 157 -12.57 16.64 12.37
CA ASP A 157 -13.76 17.02 11.60
C ASP A 157 -13.52 18.16 10.61
N ASN A 158 -12.54 19.04 10.86
CA ASN A 158 -12.25 20.16 9.96
C ASN A 158 -11.68 19.69 8.61
N GLU A 159 -10.82 18.66 8.61
CA GLU A 159 -10.17 18.17 7.39
C GLU A 159 -11.12 17.40 6.46
N ILE A 160 -12.19 16.84 7.03
CA ILE A 160 -13.22 16.08 6.31
C ILE A 160 -14.53 16.86 6.13
N ASP A 161 -14.59 18.13 6.56
CA ASP A 161 -15.81 18.94 6.48
C ASP A 161 -16.33 19.04 5.03
N GLY A 162 -17.65 18.95 4.89
CA GLY A 162 -18.33 18.98 3.59
C GLY A 162 -18.20 17.71 2.74
N MET A 163 -17.42 16.71 3.16
CA MET A 163 -17.38 15.41 2.49
C MET A 163 -18.61 14.57 2.84
N LYS A 164 -19.16 13.84 1.85
CA LYS A 164 -20.30 12.95 2.07
C LYS A 164 -19.81 11.62 2.65
N LEU A 165 -19.75 11.53 3.97
CA LEU A 165 -19.26 10.39 4.75
C LEU A 165 -20.32 9.87 5.74
N SER A 166 -20.33 8.58 6.02
CA SER A 166 -21.07 8.00 7.16
C SER A 166 -20.34 8.27 8.48
N GLU A 167 -21.03 8.11 9.62
CA GLU A 167 -20.41 8.18 10.96
C GLU A 167 -19.24 7.20 11.10
N GLU A 168 -19.40 5.97 10.61
CA GLU A 168 -18.32 4.97 10.58
C GLU A 168 -17.11 5.42 9.75
N GLN A 169 -17.34 6.11 8.62
CA GLN A 169 -16.24 6.65 7.81
C GLN A 169 -15.55 7.83 8.48
N ILE A 170 -16.29 8.68 9.20
CA ILE A 170 -15.73 9.78 9.98
C ILE A 170 -14.81 9.21 11.07
N ASP A 171 -15.28 8.24 11.85
CA ASP A 171 -14.48 7.57 12.88
C ASP A 171 -13.26 6.85 12.29
N HIS A 172 -13.41 6.27 11.09
CA HIS A 172 -12.31 5.57 10.43
C HIS A 172 -11.21 6.53 9.96
N PHE A 173 -11.57 7.70 9.42
CA PHE A 173 -10.65 8.67 8.80
C PHE A 173 -10.35 9.91 9.64
N THR A 174 -10.68 9.90 10.94
CA THR A 174 -10.21 10.89 11.92
C THR A 174 -9.38 10.21 12.99
N GLY A 175 -8.48 10.95 13.64
CA GLY A 175 -7.61 10.46 14.69
C GLY A 175 -6.20 11.06 14.64
N LYS A 176 -5.39 10.68 15.63
CA LYS A 176 -3.99 11.14 15.72
C LYS A 176 -3.02 10.08 15.20
N THR A 177 -1.92 10.53 14.59
CA THR A 177 -0.81 9.65 14.26
C THR A 177 0.08 9.39 15.47
N MET A 178 0.54 8.15 15.58
CA MET A 178 1.64 7.77 16.45
C MET A 178 2.69 7.01 15.65
N ILE A 179 3.96 7.29 15.93
CA ILE A 179 5.08 6.53 15.39
C ILE A 179 5.85 5.93 16.56
N ILE A 180 5.99 4.61 16.57
CA ILE A 180 6.57 3.85 17.68
C ILE A 180 7.82 3.13 17.19
N ILE A 181 8.91 3.23 17.94
CA ILE A 181 10.13 2.46 17.72
C ILE A 181 10.36 1.56 18.93
N PHE A 182 10.31 0.24 18.74
CA PHE A 182 10.49 -0.70 19.85
C PHE A 182 11.97 -0.87 20.20
N ASP A 183 12.26 -0.77 21.50
CA ASP A 183 13.59 -0.95 22.04
C ASP A 183 13.88 -2.43 22.27
N ASN A 184 14.93 -2.94 21.63
CA ASN A 184 15.39 -4.30 21.88
C ASN A 184 16.46 -4.28 22.97
N ARG A 185 16.20 -5.00 24.07
CA ARG A 185 17.13 -5.12 25.20
C ARG A 185 18.48 -5.73 24.78
N ASN A 186 18.51 -6.55 23.74
CA ASN A 186 19.74 -7.05 23.16
C ASN A 186 20.29 -6.03 22.15
N ALA A 187 21.41 -5.38 22.51
CA ALA A 187 22.08 -4.41 21.66
C ALA A 187 22.50 -4.97 20.29
N ASP A 188 22.80 -6.27 20.22
CA ASP A 188 23.18 -6.95 18.98
C ASP A 188 21.97 -7.25 18.06
N LYS A 189 20.75 -7.05 18.57
CA LYS A 189 19.48 -7.27 17.86
C LYS A 189 18.63 -6.01 17.76
N LYS A 190 19.28 -4.83 17.71
CA LYS A 190 18.62 -3.54 17.50
C LYS A 190 18.15 -3.36 16.05
N TYR A 191 17.35 -4.31 15.56
CA TYR A 191 16.62 -4.20 14.31
C TYR A 191 15.60 -3.04 14.38
N ASN A 192 15.11 -2.72 15.59
CA ASN A 192 14.14 -1.67 15.91
C ASN A 192 12.95 -1.68 14.95
N ASP A 193 11.92 -2.44 15.31
CA ASP A 193 10.63 -2.37 14.63
C ASP A 193 10.04 -0.97 14.80
N ILE A 194 9.57 -0.42 13.69
CA ILE A 194 8.99 0.91 13.56
C ILE A 194 7.55 0.73 13.12
N TRP A 195 6.62 1.22 13.93
CA TRP A 195 5.21 1.20 13.63
C TRP A 195 4.73 2.60 13.32
N VAL A 196 4.09 2.77 12.15
CA VAL A 196 3.30 3.95 11.81
C VAL A 196 1.84 3.56 11.97
N THR A 197 1.14 4.22 12.89
CA THR A 197 -0.27 3.92 13.26
C THR A 197 -1.08 5.21 13.35
N GLY A 198 -2.40 5.11 13.35
CA GLY A 198 -3.31 6.24 13.47
C GLY A 198 -3.83 6.74 12.13
N VAL A 199 -4.15 8.03 12.07
CA VAL A 199 -4.62 8.73 10.87
C VAL A 199 -3.71 9.93 10.59
N PHE A 200 -3.33 10.11 9.33
CA PHE A 200 -2.64 11.31 8.85
C PHE A 200 -3.16 11.77 7.49
N GLY A 201 -3.07 13.06 7.26
CA GLY A 201 -3.25 13.71 5.98
C GLY A 201 -1.93 14.14 5.38
N TYR A 202 -1.81 14.10 4.04
CA TYR A 202 -0.68 14.72 3.36
C TYR A 202 -1.08 15.35 2.01
N PRO A 203 -0.38 16.41 1.57
CA PRO A 203 -0.78 17.16 0.39
C PRO A 203 -0.57 16.34 -0.88
N TYR A 204 -1.51 16.49 -1.81
CA TYR A 204 -1.48 15.77 -3.07
C TYR A 204 -2.15 16.58 -4.18
N LYS A 205 -1.70 16.36 -5.42
CA LYS A 205 -2.18 17.09 -6.62
C LYS A 205 -2.69 16.14 -7.68
N GLN A 206 -3.81 16.49 -8.31
CA GLN A 206 -4.29 15.81 -9.52
C GLN A 206 -5.30 16.64 -10.32
N SER A 207 -5.69 16.10 -11.46
CA SER A 207 -6.71 16.66 -12.30
C SER A 207 -7.35 15.54 -13.07
N TRP A 208 -8.62 15.35 -12.77
CA TRP A 208 -9.44 14.34 -13.41
C TRP A 208 -10.84 14.91 -13.59
N GLY A 209 -11.02 15.72 -14.63
CA GLY A 209 -12.27 16.46 -14.88
C GLY A 209 -12.49 17.67 -13.95
N ILE A 210 -11.74 17.77 -12.86
CA ILE A 210 -11.61 18.94 -11.97
C ILE A 210 -10.14 19.22 -11.70
N ILE A 211 -9.76 20.45 -11.36
CA ILE A 211 -8.38 20.81 -10.97
C ILE A 211 -8.30 20.78 -9.46
N GLN A 212 -7.41 19.95 -8.92
CA GLN A 212 -7.22 19.74 -7.48
C GLN A 212 -5.76 20.01 -7.12
N GLU A 213 -5.45 21.28 -6.85
CA GLU A 213 -4.08 21.73 -6.53
C GLU A 213 -3.76 21.70 -5.03
N ASP A 214 -4.78 21.83 -4.18
CA ASP A 214 -4.67 21.87 -2.72
C ASP A 214 -5.65 20.85 -2.11
N GLN A 215 -5.31 19.55 -2.21
CA GLN A 215 -6.06 18.49 -1.55
C GLN A 215 -5.21 17.81 -0.50
N LEU A 216 -5.84 17.50 0.63
CA LEU A 216 -5.28 16.62 1.64
C LEU A 216 -5.75 15.19 1.35
N ARG A 217 -4.82 14.28 1.13
CA ARG A 217 -5.11 12.85 1.10
C ARG A 217 -5.08 12.33 2.52
N ILE A 218 -6.20 11.79 2.99
CA ILE A 218 -6.31 11.24 4.35
C ILE A 218 -6.08 9.73 4.30
N VAL A 219 -5.24 9.26 5.21
CA VAL A 219 -4.79 7.87 5.33
C VAL A 219 -5.11 7.36 6.72
N SER A 220 -5.75 6.21 6.81
CA SER A 220 -6.04 5.53 8.06
C SER A 220 -5.38 4.15 8.08
N MET A 221 -4.67 3.82 9.14
CA MET A 221 -3.98 2.54 9.27
C MET A 221 -4.96 1.44 9.72
N ASN A 222 -5.00 0.33 8.98
CA ASN A 222 -6.08 -0.66 9.06
C ASN A 222 -5.90 -1.67 10.20
N GLU A 223 -6.97 -1.92 10.95
CA GLU A 223 -7.02 -2.88 12.06
C GLU A 223 -7.15 -4.37 11.63
N THR A 224 -6.67 -4.74 10.44
CA THR A 224 -6.97 -6.05 9.84
C THR A 224 -6.30 -7.25 10.53
N ASP A 225 -5.29 -7.04 11.38
CA ASP A 225 -4.66 -8.09 12.19
C ASP A 225 -4.48 -7.64 13.65
N GLY A 226 -5.02 -8.44 14.57
CA GLY A 226 -4.87 -8.29 16.02
C GLY A 226 -3.43 -8.17 16.52
N ASN A 227 -2.45 -8.70 15.77
CA ASN A 227 -1.04 -8.68 16.16
C ASN A 227 -0.38 -7.29 16.04
N TYR A 228 -0.94 -6.38 15.24
CA TYR A 228 -0.40 -5.05 14.98
C TYR A 228 -1.36 -3.92 15.37
N GLN A 229 -2.30 -4.23 16.27
CA GLN A 229 -3.22 -3.23 16.82
C GLN A 229 -2.51 -2.35 17.85
N VAL A 230 -2.78 -1.05 17.75
CA VAL A 230 -2.35 -0.06 18.73
C VAL A 230 -3.59 0.64 19.27
N THR A 231 -3.82 0.48 20.58
CA THR A 231 -4.82 1.28 21.29
C THR A 231 -4.19 2.58 21.76
N LEU A 232 -4.66 3.69 21.20
CA LEU A 232 -4.36 5.05 21.61
C LEU A 232 -5.32 5.44 22.73
N THR A 233 -4.79 5.90 23.86
CA THR A 233 -5.58 6.49 24.95
C THR A 233 -5.33 7.99 25.00
N TYR A 234 -6.38 8.78 24.79
CA TYR A 234 -6.33 10.23 24.78
C TYR A 234 -6.40 10.81 26.21
N GLN A 235 -6.12 12.11 26.34
CA GLN A 235 -6.09 12.78 27.66
C GLN A 235 -7.45 12.72 28.39
N ASP A 236 -8.54 12.70 27.63
CA ASP A 236 -9.91 12.57 28.10
C ASP A 236 -10.33 11.12 28.42
N GLN A 237 -9.39 10.18 28.38
CA GLN A 237 -9.58 8.74 28.59
C GLN A 237 -10.37 8.02 27.50
N THR A 238 -10.69 8.68 26.39
CA THR A 238 -11.20 7.97 25.23
C THR A 238 -10.11 7.09 24.63
N THR A 239 -10.51 5.95 24.06
CA THR A 239 -9.59 5.00 23.45
C THR A 239 -9.98 4.73 22.02
N GLU A 240 -8.99 4.69 21.15
CA GLU A 240 -9.15 4.34 19.75
C GLU A 240 -8.16 3.24 19.41
N THR A 241 -8.58 2.24 18.64
CA THR A 241 -7.68 1.19 18.17
C THR A 241 -7.51 1.34 16.67
N LYS A 242 -6.26 1.44 16.23
CA LYS A 242 -5.88 1.45 14.81
C LYS A 242 -4.87 0.34 14.56
N GLY A 243 -4.71 -0.08 13.31
CA GLY A 243 -3.60 -0.96 12.96
C GLY A 243 -2.32 -0.18 12.69
N ALA A 244 -1.26 -0.89 12.33
CA ALA A 244 0.04 -0.30 12.06
C ALA A 244 0.68 -0.89 10.81
N LEU A 245 1.41 -0.06 10.07
CA LEU A 245 2.45 -0.55 9.16
C LEU A 245 3.70 -0.76 9.99
N SER A 246 4.20 -2.00 9.98
CA SER A 246 5.35 -2.41 10.76
C SER A 246 6.53 -2.72 9.85
N ILE A 247 7.66 -2.06 10.09
CA ILE A 247 8.87 -2.19 9.29
C ILE A 247 10.11 -2.08 10.16
N TYR A 248 11.17 -2.79 9.83
CA TYR A 248 12.46 -2.62 10.49
C TYR A 248 13.59 -2.48 9.46
N LYS A 249 14.67 -1.81 9.87
CA LYS A 249 15.89 -1.72 9.07
C LYS A 249 16.82 -2.87 9.46
N ASP A 250 17.18 -3.73 8.53
CA ASP A 250 18.10 -4.84 8.78
C ASP A 250 19.55 -4.31 8.89
N PRO A 251 20.17 -4.31 10.09
CA PRO A 251 21.53 -3.85 10.30
C PRO A 251 22.58 -4.81 9.74
N THR A 252 22.19 -6.03 9.34
CA THR A 252 23.10 -7.04 8.77
C THR A 252 23.23 -6.95 7.25
N SER A 253 22.46 -6.06 6.62
CA SER A 253 22.52 -5.83 5.18
C SER A 253 23.91 -5.37 4.75
N THR A 254 24.53 -6.12 3.84
CA THR A 254 25.86 -5.81 3.29
C THR A 254 25.82 -4.98 2.02
N ASP A 255 24.65 -4.86 1.38
CA ASP A 255 24.45 -4.07 0.17
C ASP A 255 23.43 -2.94 0.43
N GLY A 256 23.91 -1.92 1.12
CA GLY A 256 23.15 -0.72 1.44
C GLY A 256 22.07 -0.99 2.50
N GLU A 257 21.00 -0.20 2.45
CA GLU A 257 19.91 -0.27 3.42
C GLU A 257 18.85 -1.28 2.97
N LEU A 258 18.49 -2.20 3.85
CA LEU A 258 17.37 -3.12 3.66
C LEU A 258 16.31 -2.82 4.72
N TYR A 259 15.10 -2.57 4.26
CA TYR A 259 13.92 -2.44 5.10
C TYR A 259 13.01 -3.62 4.87
N VAL A 260 12.60 -4.30 5.94
CA VAL A 260 11.77 -5.50 5.90
C VAL A 260 10.41 -5.15 6.47
N LEU A 261 9.37 -5.36 5.67
CA LEU A 261 7.99 -5.13 6.08
C LEU A 261 7.47 -6.37 6.79
N GLN A 262 6.76 -6.16 7.88
CA GLN A 262 6.11 -7.23 8.64
C GLN A 262 4.73 -7.55 8.07
N ASN A 263 4.17 -8.68 8.48
CA ASN A 263 2.91 -9.18 7.95
C ASN A 263 1.74 -8.22 8.19
N ASN A 264 0.68 -8.33 7.37
CA ASN A 264 -0.58 -7.58 7.51
C ASN A 264 -0.40 -6.05 7.65
N SER A 265 0.60 -5.48 6.96
CA SER A 265 0.74 -4.02 6.89
C SER A 265 -0.26 -3.47 5.87
N GLY A 266 -1.28 -2.75 6.35
CA GLY A 266 -2.32 -2.20 5.49
C GLY A 266 -2.86 -0.85 5.95
N PHE A 267 -3.45 -0.13 5.00
CA PHE A 267 -4.09 1.16 5.23
C PHE A 267 -5.21 1.40 4.22
N ASP A 268 -6.10 2.31 4.57
CA ASP A 268 -7.10 2.86 3.70
C ASP A 268 -6.78 4.32 3.39
N VAL A 269 -7.12 4.73 2.17
CA VAL A 269 -6.93 6.09 1.67
C VAL A 269 -8.29 6.65 1.31
N LEU A 270 -8.68 7.75 1.94
CA LEU A 270 -9.87 8.49 1.53
C LEU A 270 -9.51 9.36 0.32
N ILE A 271 -10.14 9.07 -0.81
CA ILE A 271 -10.08 9.94 -2.00
C ILE A 271 -11.46 10.56 -2.24
N ASN A 272 -11.46 11.84 -2.61
CA ASN A 272 -12.64 12.62 -2.92
C ASN A 272 -12.40 13.39 -4.23
N ASP A 273 -12.11 12.63 -5.28
CA ASP A 273 -11.59 13.17 -6.54
C ASP A 273 -12.40 12.86 -7.78
N ASN A 274 -13.42 12.02 -7.65
CA ASN A 274 -14.28 11.69 -8.75
C ASN A 274 -15.30 12.82 -8.98
N PRO A 275 -15.19 13.60 -10.07
CA PRO A 275 -16.09 14.73 -10.32
C PRO A 275 -17.52 14.29 -10.65
N LYS A 276 -17.75 12.99 -10.87
CA LYS A 276 -19.04 12.46 -11.28
C LYS A 276 -19.96 12.23 -10.09
N THR A 277 -19.45 12.14 -8.87
CA THR A 277 -20.24 11.86 -7.65
C THR A 277 -19.79 12.73 -6.48
N PRO A 278 -20.67 13.09 -5.53
CA PRO A 278 -20.24 13.70 -4.26
C PRO A 278 -19.75 12.68 -3.21
N ASP A 279 -19.91 11.38 -3.47
CA ASP A 279 -19.46 10.31 -2.57
C ASP A 279 -17.93 10.20 -2.56
N ALA A 280 -17.35 10.08 -1.36
CA ALA A 280 -15.93 9.74 -1.24
C ALA A 280 -15.70 8.25 -1.51
N GLU A 281 -14.53 7.91 -2.05
CA GLU A 281 -14.23 6.60 -2.64
C GLU A 281 -13.00 5.95 -1.98
N PRO A 282 -13.11 5.31 -0.81
CA PRO A 282 -11.92 4.79 -0.13
C PRO A 282 -11.17 3.73 -0.96
N VAL A 283 -9.85 3.76 -0.88
CA VAL A 283 -8.94 2.77 -1.48
C VAL A 283 -8.20 2.03 -0.39
N ASN A 284 -8.36 0.71 -0.35
CA ASN A 284 -7.65 -0.19 0.56
C ASN A 284 -6.35 -0.70 -0.07
N PHE A 285 -5.31 -0.82 0.76
CA PHE A 285 -4.08 -1.52 0.41
C PHE A 285 -3.62 -2.42 1.56
N THR A 286 -3.36 -3.69 1.28
CA THR A 286 -2.86 -4.65 2.28
C THR A 286 -1.72 -5.48 1.71
N ILE A 287 -0.59 -5.49 2.44
CA ILE A 287 0.60 -6.27 2.15
C ILE A 287 0.77 -7.35 3.22
N ASN A 288 0.99 -8.58 2.76
CA ASN A 288 1.40 -9.69 3.59
C ASN A 288 2.88 -9.98 3.39
N SER A 289 3.53 -10.38 4.48
CA SER A 289 4.95 -10.65 4.52
C SER A 289 5.21 -11.78 5.49
N VAL A 290 6.09 -12.71 5.13
CA VAL A 290 6.50 -13.82 5.99
C VAL A 290 8.00 -13.69 6.28
N PRO A 291 8.38 -13.07 7.42
CA PRO A 291 9.78 -13.02 7.86
C PRO A 291 10.44 -14.39 7.84
N GLY A 292 11.60 -14.49 7.20
CA GLY A 292 12.37 -15.75 7.06
C GLY A 292 12.01 -16.59 5.84
N ASP A 293 10.96 -16.25 5.10
CA ASP A 293 10.65 -16.87 3.80
C ASP A 293 11.02 -15.93 2.66
N ALA A 294 12.14 -16.21 1.97
CA ALA A 294 12.63 -15.37 0.89
C ALA A 294 11.64 -15.18 -0.28
N THR A 295 10.66 -16.08 -0.43
CA THR A 295 9.65 -16.00 -1.49
C THR A 295 8.41 -15.19 -1.10
N ALA A 296 8.20 -15.01 0.21
CA ALA A 296 7.05 -14.30 0.77
C ALA A 296 7.44 -13.09 1.64
N LEU A 297 8.72 -12.74 1.70
CA LEU A 297 9.24 -11.58 2.43
C LEU A 297 9.06 -10.29 1.62
N ALA A 298 8.30 -9.35 2.16
CA ALA A 298 8.19 -8.01 1.62
C ALA A 298 9.38 -7.13 2.06
N THR A 299 10.03 -6.49 1.10
CA THR A 299 11.24 -5.69 1.35
C THR A 299 11.31 -4.44 0.48
N TYR A 300 11.94 -3.40 1.01
CA TYR A 300 12.45 -2.27 0.25
C TYR A 300 13.95 -2.13 0.47
N ARG A 301 14.74 -2.09 -0.59
CA ARG A 301 16.20 -1.96 -0.55
C ARG A 301 16.64 -0.67 -1.22
N ILE A 302 17.63 -0.01 -0.63
CA ILE A 302 18.45 1.02 -1.24
C ILE A 302 19.89 0.52 -1.24
N GLY A 303 20.34 -0.03 -2.37
CA GLY A 303 21.68 -0.58 -2.54
C GLY A 303 22.77 0.49 -2.41
N THR A 304 24.01 0.06 -2.23
CA THR A 304 25.17 0.96 -2.07
C THR A 304 25.39 1.91 -3.26
N THR A 305 24.97 1.49 -4.47
CA THR A 305 25.03 2.30 -5.69
C THR A 305 23.83 3.25 -5.85
N GLY A 306 22.92 3.31 -4.88
CA GLY A 306 21.66 4.07 -4.94
C GLY A 306 20.54 3.36 -5.73
N MET A 307 20.76 2.12 -6.19
CA MET A 307 19.73 1.32 -6.85
C MET A 307 18.66 0.93 -5.83
N GLN A 308 17.40 1.14 -6.18
CA GLN A 308 16.26 0.85 -5.32
C GLN A 308 15.53 -0.38 -5.82
N THR A 309 15.13 -1.25 -4.90
CA THR A 309 14.32 -2.43 -5.19
C THR A 309 13.14 -2.47 -4.23
N LEU A 310 11.92 -2.44 -4.75
CA LEU A 310 10.72 -2.78 -4.00
C LEU A 310 10.30 -4.20 -4.38
N ASN A 311 10.12 -5.06 -3.40
CA ASN A 311 9.58 -6.41 -3.57
C ASN A 311 8.43 -6.62 -2.58
N LEU A 312 7.21 -6.69 -3.10
CA LEU A 312 5.99 -7.02 -2.36
C LEU A 312 5.44 -8.33 -2.94
N PRO A 313 5.86 -9.50 -2.42
CA PRO A 313 5.50 -10.78 -3.01
C PRO A 313 4.03 -11.18 -2.79
N ASN A 314 3.37 -10.59 -1.78
CA ASN A 314 1.99 -10.90 -1.44
C ASN A 314 1.22 -9.62 -1.11
N VAL A 315 0.53 -9.07 -2.12
CA VAL A 315 -0.48 -8.03 -2.00
C VAL A 315 -1.83 -8.72 -1.98
N SER A 316 -2.47 -8.76 -0.81
CA SER A 316 -3.75 -9.45 -0.63
C SER A 316 -4.96 -8.61 -1.00
N SER A 317 -4.78 -7.29 -1.09
CA SER A 317 -5.82 -6.38 -1.58
C SER A 317 -5.22 -5.07 -2.04
N ILE A 318 -5.52 -4.69 -3.28
CA ILE A 318 -5.67 -3.29 -3.68
C ILE A 318 -7.10 -3.16 -4.17
N SER A 319 -7.94 -2.42 -3.45
CA SER A 319 -9.35 -2.31 -3.83
C SER A 319 -9.91 -0.92 -3.64
N GLY A 320 -10.71 -0.48 -4.60
CA GLY A 320 -11.46 0.76 -4.55
C GLY A 320 -12.77 0.61 -5.30
N THR A 321 -13.67 1.58 -5.15
CA THR A 321 -14.93 1.64 -5.90
C THR A 321 -15.04 2.99 -6.57
N ARG A 322 -15.32 3.01 -7.88
CA ARG A 322 -15.64 4.26 -8.62
C ARG A 322 -17.08 4.23 -9.03
N ILE A 323 -17.71 5.35 -8.78
CA ILE A 323 -19.09 5.58 -9.12
C ILE A 323 -19.13 6.31 -10.46
N GLU A 324 -19.65 5.61 -11.45
CA GLU A 324 -19.87 6.12 -12.79
C GLU A 324 -21.36 6.36 -13.00
N ASN A 325 -21.79 7.61 -13.20
CA ASN A 325 -23.21 7.96 -13.23
C ASN A 325 -23.86 7.84 -14.62
N GLU A 326 -23.13 8.14 -15.70
CA GLU A 326 -23.68 8.09 -17.07
C GLU A 326 -23.77 6.67 -17.63
N SER A 327 -22.94 5.76 -17.14
CA SER A 327 -23.00 4.33 -17.42
C SER A 327 -22.82 3.58 -16.10
N PRO A 328 -23.91 3.42 -15.31
CA PRO A 328 -23.86 2.83 -13.98
C PRO A 328 -23.15 1.48 -13.99
N SER A 329 -21.90 1.52 -13.52
CA SER A 329 -21.11 0.35 -13.19
C SER A 329 -20.40 0.70 -11.91
N ASN A 330 -20.66 -0.07 -10.85
CA ASN A 330 -19.77 -0.06 -9.70
C ASN A 330 -18.49 -0.68 -10.20
N ASN A 331 -17.49 0.14 -10.51
CA ASN A 331 -16.18 -0.34 -10.93
C ASN A 331 -15.37 -0.76 -9.70
N THR A 332 -15.94 -1.65 -8.88
CA THR A 332 -15.22 -2.25 -7.78
C THR A 332 -14.18 -3.18 -8.37
N GLN A 333 -12.92 -2.74 -8.32
CA GLN A 333 -11.79 -3.55 -8.74
C GLN A 333 -11.04 -3.99 -7.49
N SER A 334 -10.66 -5.28 -7.47
CA SER A 334 -9.76 -5.82 -6.47
C SER A 334 -8.61 -6.49 -7.22
N PHE A 335 -7.40 -6.09 -6.84
CA PHE A 335 -6.17 -6.64 -7.38
C PHE A 335 -5.44 -7.40 -6.28
N THR A 336 -5.05 -8.63 -6.60
CA THR A 336 -4.22 -9.46 -5.73
C THR A 336 -3.01 -9.96 -6.50
N GLY A 337 -1.88 -10.15 -5.82
CA GLY A 337 -0.69 -10.75 -6.40
C GLY A 337 0.61 -10.15 -5.87
N SER A 338 1.53 -9.73 -6.74
CA SER A 338 2.86 -9.28 -6.35
C SER A 338 3.33 -8.06 -7.12
N ILE A 339 4.14 -7.22 -6.48
CA ILE A 339 4.73 -6.02 -7.08
C ILE A 339 6.25 -6.07 -6.90
N PHE A 340 6.98 -6.09 -8.02
CA PHE A 340 8.42 -5.91 -8.03
C PHE A 340 8.81 -4.73 -8.92
N LEU A 341 9.62 -3.82 -8.38
CA LEU A 341 10.20 -2.67 -9.07
C LEU A 341 11.70 -2.61 -8.76
N GLU A 342 12.54 -2.36 -9.76
CA GLU A 342 13.98 -2.16 -9.62
C GLU A 342 14.47 -1.02 -10.52
N GLY A 343 15.18 -0.05 -9.95
CA GLY A 343 15.73 1.07 -10.70
C GLY A 343 16.21 2.20 -9.80
N THR A 344 16.51 3.35 -10.39
CA THR A 344 16.80 4.58 -9.62
C THR A 344 15.53 5.41 -9.49
N ASN A 345 15.27 5.95 -8.30
CA ASN A 345 14.09 6.77 -8.00
C ASN A 345 12.77 6.05 -8.32
N ILE A 346 12.60 4.79 -7.91
CA ILE A 346 11.46 3.96 -8.32
C ILE A 346 10.10 4.57 -7.97
N PHE A 347 10.01 5.37 -6.90
CA PHE A 347 8.77 6.03 -6.48
C PHE A 347 8.50 7.38 -7.18
N THR A 348 9.54 7.96 -7.80
CA THR A 348 9.45 9.24 -8.53
C THR A 348 10.07 9.09 -9.92
N PHE A 349 9.90 7.91 -10.54
CA PHE A 349 10.66 7.51 -11.72
C PHE A 349 10.50 8.46 -12.90
N LYS A 350 9.32 9.07 -13.06
CA LYS A 350 9.04 10.07 -14.08
C LYS A 350 9.90 11.34 -13.97
N GLN A 351 10.38 11.64 -12.77
CA GLN A 351 11.29 12.75 -12.48
C GLN A 351 12.77 12.33 -12.52
N ALA A 352 13.06 11.04 -12.77
CA ALA A 352 14.44 10.55 -12.90
C ALA A 352 15.13 11.12 -14.15
N LEU A 353 16.46 10.98 -14.18
CA LEU A 353 17.27 11.46 -15.30
C LEU A 353 16.91 10.77 -16.62
N ASN A 354 17.11 11.48 -17.73
CA ASN A 354 16.93 10.92 -19.06
C ASN A 354 17.75 9.64 -19.27
N GLY A 355 17.14 8.61 -19.85
CA GLY A 355 17.73 7.30 -20.07
C GLY A 355 17.72 6.38 -18.84
N THR A 356 17.19 6.83 -17.70
CA THR A 356 17.02 5.96 -16.52
C THR A 356 16.03 4.84 -16.85
N LYS A 357 16.31 3.64 -16.34
CA LYS A 357 15.52 2.43 -16.55
C LYS A 357 14.84 2.01 -15.25
N LEU A 358 13.60 1.57 -15.38
CA LEU A 358 12.82 0.90 -14.34
C LEU A 358 12.47 -0.49 -14.84
N LYS A 359 13.02 -1.52 -14.20
CA LYS A 359 12.60 -2.90 -14.44
C LYS A 359 11.45 -3.23 -13.52
N PHE A 360 10.51 -4.01 -14.03
CA PHE A 360 9.35 -4.42 -13.25
C PHE A 360 8.96 -5.87 -13.51
N THR A 361 8.37 -6.50 -12.50
CA THR A 361 7.70 -7.79 -12.61
C THR A 361 6.51 -7.80 -11.66
N HIS A 362 5.32 -7.71 -12.21
CA HIS A 362 4.08 -7.72 -11.44
C HIS A 362 3.32 -9.00 -11.73
N ILE A 363 2.64 -9.52 -10.71
CA ILE A 363 1.65 -10.55 -10.89
C ILE A 363 0.34 -9.96 -10.39
N PHE A 364 -0.67 -9.91 -11.25
CA PHE A 364 -2.01 -9.46 -10.86
C PHE A 364 -3.03 -10.47 -11.34
N ASN A 365 -3.85 -10.97 -10.41
CA ASN A 365 -4.88 -11.97 -10.68
C ASN A 365 -4.32 -13.19 -11.44
N GLY A 366 -3.11 -13.63 -11.06
CA GLY A 366 -2.40 -14.75 -11.69
C GLY A 366 -1.66 -14.44 -13.00
N ILE A 367 -1.75 -13.22 -13.52
CA ILE A 367 -1.14 -12.81 -14.80
C ILE A 367 0.17 -12.06 -14.54
N THR A 368 1.27 -12.52 -15.16
CA THR A 368 2.58 -11.89 -15.04
C THR A 368 2.78 -10.79 -16.09
N TYR A 369 3.10 -9.58 -15.63
CA TYR A 369 3.53 -8.43 -16.43
C TYR A 369 4.98 -8.10 -16.09
N LYS A 370 5.89 -8.40 -17.02
CA LYS A 370 7.33 -8.21 -16.84
C LYS A 370 7.88 -7.36 -17.96
N GLY A 371 8.69 -6.37 -17.63
CA GLY A 371 9.23 -5.47 -18.63
C GLY A 371 10.22 -4.45 -18.09
N GLU A 372 10.48 -3.46 -18.92
CA GLU A 372 11.32 -2.31 -18.59
C GLU A 372 10.66 -1.04 -19.12
N SER A 373 10.66 0.01 -18.30
CA SER A 373 10.31 1.37 -18.68
C SER A 373 11.58 2.23 -18.77
N ILE A 374 11.63 3.13 -19.75
CA ILE A 374 12.71 4.10 -19.95
C ILE A 374 12.13 5.50 -19.83
N ASN A 375 12.79 6.35 -19.03
CA ASN A 375 12.44 7.77 -18.92
C ASN A 375 13.14 8.58 -20.02
N ASN A 376 12.35 9.16 -20.93
CA ASN A 376 12.80 10.05 -21.99
C ASN A 376 12.37 11.51 -21.66
N ASN A 377 13.08 12.16 -20.75
CA ASN A 377 12.79 13.53 -20.27
C ASN A 377 11.33 13.72 -19.81
N GLY A 378 10.86 12.86 -18.90
CA GLY A 378 9.50 12.87 -18.36
C GLY A 378 8.47 12.13 -19.21
N THR A 379 8.83 11.72 -20.43
CA THR A 379 8.00 10.81 -21.24
C THR A 379 8.44 9.37 -21.03
N ILE A 380 7.54 8.51 -20.55
CA ILE A 380 7.88 7.11 -20.27
C ILE A 380 7.57 6.22 -21.47
N SER A 381 8.53 5.37 -21.82
CA SER A 381 8.36 4.33 -22.84
C SER A 381 8.53 2.95 -22.22
N THR A 382 7.49 2.13 -22.30
CA THR A 382 7.41 0.82 -21.61
C THR A 382 7.46 -0.32 -22.63
N THR A 383 8.30 -1.31 -22.37
CA THR A 383 8.39 -2.54 -23.15
C THR A 383 8.05 -3.74 -22.28
N LEU A 384 7.02 -4.50 -22.69
CA LEU A 384 6.66 -5.77 -22.05
C LEU A 384 7.45 -6.92 -22.70
N THR A 385 8.08 -7.72 -21.86
CA THR A 385 8.70 -9.00 -22.22
C THR A 385 7.79 -10.19 -21.90
N GLN A 386 6.93 -10.04 -20.88
CA GLN A 386 5.82 -10.94 -20.60
C GLN A 386 4.59 -10.11 -20.24
N PRO A 387 3.40 -10.48 -20.72
CA PRO A 387 3.13 -11.56 -21.66
C PRO A 387 3.60 -11.20 -23.08
N SER A 388 4.12 -12.17 -23.82
CA SER A 388 4.64 -11.94 -25.17
C SER A 388 3.51 -11.56 -26.14
N GLY A 389 3.74 -10.57 -27.01
CA GLY A 389 2.79 -10.18 -28.05
C GLY A 389 1.84 -9.04 -27.66
N LEU A 390 1.86 -8.58 -26.41
CA LEU A 390 1.15 -7.37 -25.99
C LEU A 390 2.04 -6.13 -26.05
N LYS A 391 1.41 -4.97 -26.29
CA LYS A 391 2.07 -3.66 -26.25
C LYS A 391 1.53 -2.82 -25.10
N PHE A 392 2.43 -2.07 -24.47
CA PHE A 392 2.05 -1.04 -23.52
C PHE A 392 1.54 0.20 -24.26
#